data_AF-A0A087TB51-F1
#
_entry.id   AF-A0A087TB51-F1
#
_cell.length_a   1.000
_cell.length_b   1.000
_cell.length_c   1.000
_cell.angle_alpha   90.00
_cell.angle_beta   90.00
_cell.angle_gamma   90.00
#
_symmetry.space_group_name_H-M   'P 1'
#
loop_
_entity.id
_entity.type
_entity.pdbx_description
1 polymer ?
#
loop_
_entity_poly.entity_id
_entity_poly.type
_entity_poly.pdbx_seq_one_letter_code
_entity_poly.pdbx_strand_id
1 'polypeptide(L)'
;MSWLECSFCFKDNLLQDANSVIYCEDCSHIVPKPILNVKMEVVICDQNVPSSILKIQLLPSTVKSLLQISEDVFQPQCSITDVLGKKIGPLCCYIRASEKSGEKKIFHLTEIQSDVS
;
A
#
# COMPACT_ATOMS: atom_id res chain seq x y z
N MET A 1 -1.16 6.08 0.91
CA MET A 1 -2.36 6.48 1.69
C MET A 1 -3.03 5.22 2.20
N SER A 2 -3.56 5.28 3.42
CA SER A 2 -4.41 4.23 3.99
C SER A 2 -5.80 4.78 4.29
N TRP A 3 -6.81 3.93 4.26
CA TRP A 3 -8.20 4.26 4.62
C TRP A 3 -8.89 3.03 5.20
N LEU A 4 -10.00 3.26 5.90
CA LEU A 4 -10.82 2.20 6.47
C LEU A 4 -12.07 2.00 5.62
N GLU A 5 -12.50 0.75 5.47
CA GLU A 5 -13.77 0.38 4.84
C GLU A 5 -14.64 -0.42 5.80
N CYS A 6 -15.95 -0.27 5.65
CA CYS A 6 -16.93 -1.07 6.35
C CYS A 6 -16.78 -2.55 5.96
N SER A 7 -16.65 -3.45 6.93
CA SER A 7 -16.57 -4.90 6.66
C SER A 7 -17.89 -5.52 6.19
N PHE A 8 -19.00 -4.76 6.22
CA PHE A 8 -20.30 -5.22 5.75
C PHE A 8 -20.62 -4.75 4.32
N CYS A 9 -20.35 -3.49 3.99
CA CYS A 9 -20.70 -2.90 2.69
C CYS A 9 -19.51 -2.47 1.83
N PHE A 10 -18.28 -2.60 2.34
CA PHE A 10 -17.03 -2.26 1.64
C PHE A 10 -16.90 -0.79 1.21
N LYS A 11 -17.71 0.10 1.79
CA LYS A 11 -17.59 1.55 1.58
C LYS A 11 -16.74 2.18 2.67
N ASP A 12 -16.11 3.30 2.34
CA ASP A 12 -15.21 4.05 3.21
C ASP A 12 -15.91 5.14 4.04
N ASN A 13 -17.25 5.20 4.00
CA ASN A 13 -18.01 6.17 4.76
C ASN A 13 -18.19 5.74 6.23
N LEU A 14 -17.09 5.89 6.98
CA LEU A 14 -16.97 5.53 8.38
C LEU A 14 -16.75 6.77 9.25
N LEU A 15 -17.48 6.85 10.36
CA LEU A 15 -17.28 7.81 11.43
C LEU A 15 -16.64 7.14 12.63
N GLN A 16 -15.77 7.87 13.34
CA GLN A 16 -15.18 7.43 14.59
C GLN A 16 -15.60 8.41 15.71
N ASP A 17 -16.15 7.88 16.79
CA ASP A 17 -16.50 8.69 17.96
C ASP A 17 -15.29 8.93 18.89
N ALA A 18 -15.49 9.71 19.95
CA ALA A 18 -14.44 10.00 20.94
C ALA A 18 -13.94 8.75 21.70
N ASN A 19 -14.71 7.67 21.70
CA ASN A 19 -14.36 6.41 22.34
C ASN A 19 -13.76 5.39 21.35
N SER A 20 -13.41 5.84 20.13
CA SER A 20 -12.92 4.98 19.04
C SER A 20 -13.90 3.90 18.57
N VAL A 21 -15.20 4.11 18.78
CA VAL A 21 -16.25 3.28 18.16
C VAL A 21 -16.41 3.73 16.71
N ILE A 22 -16.37 2.77 15.80
CA ILE A 22 -16.47 3.01 14.36
C ILE A 22 -17.90 2.70 13.91
N TYR A 23 -18.50 3.62 13.17
CA TYR A 23 -19.86 3.53 12.66
C TYR A 23 -19.86 3.73 11.15
N CYS A 24 -20.59 2.90 10.42
CA CYS A 24 -20.77 3.08 8.99
C CYS A 24 -22.07 3.83 8.72
N GLU A 25 -21.98 4.98 8.04
CA GLU A 25 -23.16 5.78 7.72
C GLU A 25 -24.09 5.05 6.74
N ASP A 26 -23.54 4.37 5.74
CA ASP A 26 -24.31 3.60 4.75
C ASP A 26 -25.07 2.42 5.37
N CYS A 27 -24.44 1.70 6.30
CA CYS A 27 -25.08 0.57 6.97
C CYS A 27 -25.97 1.02 8.14
N SER A 28 -25.75 2.23 8.64
CA SER A 28 -26.31 2.74 9.88
C SER A 28 -26.06 1.81 11.10
N HIS A 29 -24.87 1.21 11.17
CA HIS A 29 -24.48 0.25 12.21
C HIS A 29 -23.04 0.43 12.67
N ILE A 30 -22.76 -0.02 13.90
CA ILE A 30 -21.40 -0.12 14.45
C ILE A 30 -20.61 -1.17 13.66
N VAL A 31 -19.37 -0.83 13.31
CA VAL A 31 -18.42 -1.70 12.62
C VAL A 31 -17.31 -2.08 13.59
N PRO A 32 -17.39 -3.25 14.26
CA PRO A 32 -16.40 -3.64 15.26
C PRO A 32 -15.03 -3.99 14.67
N LYS A 33 -14.97 -4.33 13.38
CA LYS A 33 -13.74 -4.68 12.65
C LYS A 33 -13.80 -4.12 11.23
N PRO A 34 -13.45 -2.84 11.01
CA PRO A 34 -13.32 -2.31 9.65
C PRO A 34 -12.12 -2.93 8.94
N ILE A 35 -12.14 -2.85 7.61
CA ILE A 35 -11.05 -3.33 6.75
C ILE A 35 -10.06 -2.18 6.56
N LEU A 36 -8.79 -2.40 6.92
CA LEU A 36 -7.73 -1.45 6.65
C LEU A 36 -7.16 -1.66 5.25
N ASN A 37 -7.41 -0.69 4.37
CA ASN A 37 -6.87 -0.63 3.03
C ASN A 37 -5.65 0.28 2.98
N VAL A 38 -4.70 -0.08 2.13
CA VAL A 38 -3.46 0.67 1.95
C VAL A 38 -3.09 0.70 0.47
N LYS A 39 -2.58 1.84 0.00
CA LYS A 39 -2.07 2.02 -1.36
C LYS A 39 -0.77 2.83 -1.32
N MET A 40 0.23 2.34 -2.04
CA MET A 40 1.51 3.02 -2.23
C MET A 40 1.90 2.94 -3.70
N GLU A 41 2.17 4.09 -4.30
CA GLU A 41 2.84 4.21 -5.60
C GLU A 41 4.31 4.51 -5.32
N VAL A 42 5.21 3.72 -5.90
CA VAL A 42 6.65 3.94 -5.83
C VAL A 42 7.19 4.27 -7.20
N VAL A 43 8.19 5.15 -7.21
CA VAL A 43 8.94 5.51 -8.40
C VAL A 43 10.32 4.90 -8.28
N ILE A 44 10.70 4.07 -9.26
CA ILE A 44 12.08 3.59 -9.38
C ILE A 44 12.84 4.51 -10.32
N CYS A 45 13.95 5.07 -9.84
CA CYS A 45 14.90 5.83 -10.64
C CYS A 45 16.18 5.00 -10.82
N ASP A 46 16.56 4.73 -12.06
CA ASP A 46 17.89 4.19 -12.38
C ASP A 46 18.88 5.35 -12.56
N GLN A 47 19.98 5.33 -11.81
CA GLN A 47 21.04 6.35 -11.93
C GLN A 47 21.72 6.31 -13.30
N ASN A 48 21.70 5.16 -13.99
CA ASN A 48 22.28 4.97 -15.31
C ASN A 48 21.32 5.35 -16.44
N VAL A 49 20.00 5.42 -16.17
CA VAL A 49 18.98 5.80 -17.16
C VAL A 49 17.97 6.77 -16.52
N PRO A 50 18.37 8.05 -16.30
CA PRO A 50 17.61 9.02 -15.52
C PRO A 50 16.22 9.38 -16.09
N SER A 51 15.90 8.99 -17.33
CA SER A 51 14.59 9.21 -17.96
C SER A 51 13.59 8.05 -17.77
N SER A 52 14.01 6.93 -17.19
CA SER A 52 13.16 5.76 -16.96
C SER A 52 12.48 5.87 -15.60
N ILE A 53 11.37 6.61 -15.52
CA ILE A 53 10.49 6.65 -14.35
C ILE A 53 9.54 5.46 -14.43
N LEU A 54 9.77 4.43 -13.62
CA LEU A 54 8.84 3.32 -13.47
C LEU A 54 7.92 3.61 -12.30
N LYS A 55 6.65 3.85 -12.59
CA LYS A 55 5.58 3.94 -11.59
C LYS A 55 5.03 2.55 -11.32
N ILE A 56 5.04 2.16 -10.05
CA ILE A 56 4.63 0.82 -9.64
C ILE A 56 3.69 0.96 -8.46
N GLN A 57 2.52 0.31 -8.54
CA GLN A 57 1.62 0.17 -7.41
C GLN A 57 1.91 -1.15 -6.71
N LEU A 58 2.17 -1.07 -5.41
CA LEU A 58 2.50 -2.25 -4.59
C LEU A 58 1.24 -2.96 -4.09
N LEU A 59 1.34 -4.27 -3.82
CA LEU A 59 0.26 -5.01 -3.16
C LEU A 59 0.01 -4.48 -1.74
N PRO A 60 -1.23 -4.53 -1.25
CA PRO A 60 -1.55 -4.06 0.11
C PRO A 60 -0.72 -4.72 1.21
N SER A 61 -0.45 -6.03 1.11
CA SER A 61 0.40 -6.77 2.06
C SER A 61 1.84 -6.26 2.09
N THR A 62 2.41 -6.02 0.91
CA THR A 62 3.75 -5.45 0.76
C THR A 62 3.83 -4.06 1.37
N VAL A 63 2.81 -3.22 1.13
CA VAL A 63 2.72 -1.88 1.73
C VAL A 63 2.60 -1.95 3.25
N LYS A 64 1.75 -2.82 3.79
CA LYS A 64 1.61 -3.02 5.24
C LYS A 64 2.95 -3.42 5.87
N SER A 65 3.67 -4.35 5.24
CA SER A 65 4.98 -4.82 5.71
C SER A 65 6.03 -3.70 5.69
N LEU A 66 6.13 -2.96 4.58
CA LEU A 66 7.08 -1.86 4.44
C LEU A 66 6.86 -0.72 5.43
N LEU A 67 5.59 -0.43 5.71
CA LEU A 67 5.18 0.68 6.58
C LEU A 67 4.98 0.24 8.04
N GLN A 68 5.22 -1.04 8.34
CA GLN A 68 5.02 -1.63 9.67
C GLN A 68 3.61 -1.35 10.23
N ILE A 69 2.62 -1.40 9.34
CA ILE A 69 1.21 -1.17 9.70
C ILE A 69 0.71 -2.40 10.46
N SER A 70 0.26 -2.17 11.70
CA SER A 70 -0.37 -3.19 12.53
C SER A 70 -1.79 -3.48 12.05
N GLU A 71 -2.24 -4.73 12.11
CA GLU A 71 -3.62 -5.07 11.71
C GLU A 71 -4.66 -4.72 12.78
N ASP A 72 -4.23 -4.54 14.03
CA ASP A 72 -5.10 -4.36 15.20
C ASP A 72 -5.45 -2.89 15.50
N VAL A 73 -4.87 -1.93 14.77
CA VAL A 73 -5.14 -0.50 14.97
C VAL A 73 -6.08 -0.01 13.88
N PHE A 74 -7.37 0.10 14.23
CA PHE A 74 -8.44 0.62 13.38
C PHE A 74 -8.41 2.16 13.27
N GLN A 75 -7.22 2.73 13.12
CA GLN A 75 -7.01 4.15 12.84
C GLN A 75 -6.14 4.27 11.57
N PRO A 76 -6.23 5.36 10.80
CA PRO A 76 -5.31 5.62 9.70
C PRO A 76 -3.87 5.70 10.22
N GLN A 77 -3.10 4.63 10.01
CA GLN A 77 -1.78 4.45 10.62
C GLN A 77 -0.61 5.13 9.88
N CYS A 78 -0.85 5.75 8.72
CA CYS A 78 0.25 6.27 7.92
C CYS A 78 -0.07 7.66 7.36
N SER A 79 0.61 8.66 7.93
CA SER A 79 0.73 10.02 7.40
C SER A 79 1.97 10.12 6.51
N ILE A 80 1.99 11.10 5.61
CA ILE A 80 3.16 11.40 4.77
C ILE A 80 4.42 11.73 5.60
N THR A 81 4.23 12.26 6.81
CA THR A 81 5.31 12.58 7.75
C THR A 81 6.03 11.33 8.26
N ASP A 82 5.36 10.18 8.28
CA ASP A 82 5.94 8.94 8.80
C ASP A 82 6.94 8.32 7.83
N VAL A 83 6.86 8.71 6.55
CA VAL A 83 7.68 8.18 5.45
C VAL A 83 8.68 9.20 4.91
N LEU A 84 8.45 10.50 5.13
CA LEU A 84 9.29 11.55 4.57
C LEU A 84 10.73 11.48 5.11
N GLY A 85 11.70 11.38 4.21
CA GLY A 85 13.13 11.34 4.55
C GLY A 85 13.60 10.03 5.19
N LYS A 86 12.71 9.04 5.38
CA LYS A 86 13.09 7.73 5.90
C LYS A 86 13.42 6.76 4.76
N LYS A 87 14.40 5.90 5.00
CA LYS A 87 14.65 4.74 4.14
C LYS A 87 13.59 3.69 4.41
N ILE A 88 12.85 3.28 3.39
CA ILE A 88 11.82 2.25 3.47
C ILE A 88 12.27 1.06 2.62
N GLY A 89 12.27 -0.14 3.21
CA GLY A 89 12.71 -1.36 2.52
C GLY A 89 13.34 -2.41 3.46
N PRO A 90 13.78 -3.56 2.92
CA PRO A 90 13.81 -3.92 1.50
C PRO A 90 12.45 -4.35 0.92
N LEU A 91 12.20 -4.04 -0.36
CA LEU A 91 11.11 -4.62 -1.14
C LEU A 91 11.48 -6.04 -1.57
N CYS A 92 10.64 -7.03 -1.27
CA CYS A 92 10.84 -8.40 -1.74
C CYS A 92 10.29 -8.52 -3.18
N CYS A 93 11.12 -8.13 -4.14
CA CYS A 93 10.74 -8.13 -5.56
C CYS A 93 11.92 -8.52 -6.46
N TYR A 94 11.60 -9.08 -7.63
CA TYR A 94 12.58 -9.30 -8.68
C TYR A 94 12.25 -8.43 -9.90
N ILE A 95 13.27 -7.80 -10.48
CA ILE A 95 13.16 -6.97 -11.67
C ILE A 95 13.66 -7.77 -12.87
N ARG A 96 12.82 -7.91 -13.90
CA ARG A 96 13.18 -8.48 -15.20
C ARG A 96 13.25 -7.40 -16.26
N ALA A 97 14.33 -7.35 -17.02
CA ALA A 97 14.39 -6.55 -18.23
C ALA A 97 14.04 -7.43 -19.44
N SER A 98 13.14 -6.96 -20.30
CA SER A 98 12.95 -7.51 -21.64
C SER A 98 13.48 -6.50 -22.65
N GLU A 99 14.40 -6.94 -23.49
CA GLU A 99 14.98 -6.15 -24.58
C GLU A 99 14.74 -6.90 -25.89
N LYS A 100 14.11 -6.24 -26.85
CA LYS A 100 14.03 -6.68 -28.24
C LYS A 100 14.94 -5.79 -29.07
N SER A 101 15.66 -6.37 -30.01
CA SER A 101 16.65 -5.64 -30.82
C SER A 101 15.97 -4.46 -31.54
N GLY A 102 16.44 -3.24 -31.25
CA GLY A 102 15.88 -2.00 -31.80
C GLY A 102 14.73 -1.36 -31.00
N GLU A 103 14.27 -1.97 -29.91
CA GLU A 103 13.18 -1.45 -29.07
C GLU A 103 13.68 -0.88 -27.72
N LYS A 104 12.85 -0.04 -27.08
CA LYS A 104 13.11 0.45 -25.72
C LYS A 104 13.13 -0.73 -24.75
N LYS A 105 14.11 -0.75 -23.87
CA LYS A 105 14.21 -1.70 -22.75
C LYS A 105 13.01 -1.54 -21.82
N ILE A 106 12.26 -2.62 -21.61
CA ILE A 106 11.11 -2.64 -20.69
C ILE A 106 11.53 -3.36 -19.41
N PHE A 107 11.19 -2.78 -18.27
CA PHE A 107 11.43 -3.38 -16.96
C PHE A 107 10.11 -3.83 -16.33
N HIS A 108 10.08 -5.05 -15.84
CA HIS A 108 8.98 -5.65 -15.11
C HIS A 108 9.41 -5.86 -13.67
N LEU A 109 8.67 -5.28 -12.72
CA LEU A 109 8.81 -5.62 -11.31
C LEU A 109 7.78 -6.69 -10.95
N THR A 110 8.24 -7.79 -10.36
CA THR A 110 7.38 -8.84 -9.82
C THR A 110 7.60 -8.92 -8.33
N GLU A 111 6.54 -8.74 -7.54
CA GLU A 111 6.58 -8.99 -6.10
C GLU A 111 6.68 -10.49 -5.83
N ILE A 112 7.46 -10.85 -4.82
CA ILE A 112 7.56 -12.22 -4.34
C ILE A 112 6.62 -12.31 -3.15
N GLN A 113 5.58 -13.14 -3.25
CA GLN A 113 4.82 -13.50 -2.07
C GLN A 113 5.73 -14.37 -1.22
N SER A 114 6.16 -13.85 -0.08
CA SER A 114 6.76 -14.68 0.96
C SER A 114 5.66 -15.65 1.41
N ASP A 115 5.76 -16.92 1.05
CA ASP A 115 4.98 -17.97 1.70
C ASP A 115 5.31 -17.87 3.19
N VAL A 116 4.34 -17.42 3.99
CA VAL A 116 4.44 -17.45 5.44
C VAL A 116 4.16 -18.90 5.85
N SER A 117 5.24 -19.67 5.97
CA SER A 117 5.27 -20.97 6.65
C SER A 117 5.25 -20.79 8.17
#